data_AF-A0A482V3P1-F1
#
_entry.id   AF-A0A482V3P1-F1
#
_cell.length_a   1.000
_cell.length_b   1.000
_cell.length_c   1.000
_cell.angle_alpha   90.00
_cell.angle_beta   90.00
_cell.angle_gamma   90.00
#
_symmetry.space_group_name_H-M   'P 1'
#
loop_
_entity.id
_entity.type
_entity.pdbx_description
1 polymer ?
#
loop_
_entity_poly.entity_id
_entity_poly.type
_entity_poly.pdbx_seq_one_letter_code
_entity_poly.pdbx_strand_id
1 'polypeptide(L)'
;MTGDGVNDAPALSAAQCGIAVDDATDAAKNAAAIILTSPGLSAIYRCVMCVFVYGWILWCVCMYIANVRMLVYAYVCVCTFHSLTL
;
A
#
# COMPACT_ATOMS: atom_id res chain seq x y z
N MET A 1 -0.62 2.63 16.68
CA MET A 1 -0.46 3.22 18.03
C MET A 1 -0.42 4.73 17.84
N THR A 2 -1.09 5.52 18.68
CA THR A 2 -1.10 7.00 18.59
C THR A 2 -0.44 7.59 19.82
N GLY A 3 0.38 8.64 19.65
CA GLY A 3 1.05 9.28 20.78
C GLY A 3 1.39 10.74 20.51
N ASP A 4 1.47 11.51 21.59
CA ASP A 4 1.81 12.93 21.57
C ASP A 4 3.04 13.25 22.43
N GLY A 5 3.34 12.40 23.41
CA GLY A 5 4.41 12.60 24.38
C GLY A 5 5.70 11.84 24.08
N VAL A 6 6.78 12.30 24.72
CA VAL A 6 8.12 11.67 24.70
C VAL A 6 8.08 10.21 25.18
N ASN A 7 7.19 9.91 26.11
CA ASN A 7 7.01 8.58 26.69
C ASN A 7 6.42 7.57 25.69
N ASP A 8 5.72 8.06 24.66
CA ASP A 8 5.13 7.22 23.64
C ASP A 8 6.11 6.87 22.52
N ALA A 9 7.27 7.55 22.45
CA ALA A 9 8.30 7.32 21.43
C ALA A 9 8.71 5.83 21.28
N PRO A 10 9.03 5.07 22.36
CA PRO A 10 9.35 3.66 22.22
C PRO A 10 8.17 2.82 21.72
N ALA A 11 6.95 3.16 22.13
CA ALA A 11 5.74 2.45 21.70
C ALA A 11 5.32 2.81 20.26
N LEU A 12 5.58 4.04 19.80
CA LEU A 12 5.41 4.49 18.42
C LEU A 12 6.41 3.80 17.50
N SER A 13 7.67 3.71 17.91
CA SER A 13 8.73 3.04 17.14
C SER A 13 8.54 1.52 17.07
N ALA A 14 7.96 0.91 18.09
CA ALA A 14 7.66 -0.53 18.09
C ALA A 14 6.37 -0.88 17.31
N ALA A 15 5.50 0.10 17.06
CA ALA A 15 4.26 -0.13 16.34
C ALA A 15 4.50 -0.28 14.84
N GLN A 16 3.76 -1.20 14.20
CA GLN A 16 3.78 -1.35 12.73
C GLN A 16 3.36 -0.07 12.01
N CYS A 17 2.50 0.73 12.65
CA CYS A 17 2.13 2.06 12.20
C CYS A 17 1.93 2.94 13.45
N GLY A 18 2.97 3.72 13.77
CA GLY A 18 2.94 4.77 14.79
C GLY A 18 2.45 6.08 14.19
N ILE A 19 1.51 6.75 14.84
CA ILE A 19 0.91 8.00 14.38
C ILE A 19 1.09 9.08 15.45
N ALA A 20 1.69 10.21 15.09
CA ALA A 20 1.80 11.37 15.96
C ALA A 20 0.88 12.51 15.49
N VAL A 21 0.44 13.34 16.42
CA VAL A 21 -0.38 14.54 16.13
C VAL A 21 0.54 15.73 15.81
N ASP A 22 0.06 16.73 15.06
CA ASP A 22 0.84 17.94 14.75
C ASP A 22 1.32 18.69 15.99
N ASP A 23 0.56 18.64 17.08
CA ASP A 23 0.92 19.28 18.37
C ASP A 23 1.74 18.36 19.29
N ALA A 24 2.18 17.20 18.78
CA ALA A 24 3.01 16.26 19.53
C ALA A 24 4.44 16.79 19.72
N THR A 25 5.09 16.29 20.78
CA THR A 25 6.51 16.52 21.04
C THR A 25 7.37 16.06 19.87
N ASP A 26 8.48 16.77 19.61
CA ASP A 26 9.38 16.45 18.49
C ASP A 26 9.94 15.02 18.57
N ALA A 27 10.11 14.50 19.79
CA ALA A 27 10.51 13.11 20.02
C ALA A 27 9.45 12.11 19.53
N ALA A 28 8.16 12.38 19.79
CA ALA A 28 7.06 11.54 19.31
C ALA A 28 6.91 11.63 17.78
N LYS A 29 7.07 12.83 17.20
CA LYS A 29 7.05 13.03 15.74
C LYS A 29 8.17 12.28 15.03
N ASN A 30 9.39 12.31 15.58
CA ASN A 30 10.52 11.58 15.01
C ASN A 30 10.39 10.06 15.13
N ALA A 31 9.69 9.57 16.16
CA ALA A 31 9.47 8.14 16.35
C ALA A 31 8.25 7.60 15.56
N ALA A 32 7.33 8.47 15.12
CA ALA A 32 6.14 8.08 14.38
C ALA A 32 6.42 7.90 12.88
N ALA A 33 5.67 7.00 12.25
CA ALA A 33 5.72 6.79 10.81
C ALA A 33 4.84 7.81 10.04
N ILE A 34 3.81 8.33 10.69
CA ILE A 34 2.84 9.27 10.11
C ILE A 34 2.60 10.40 11.09
N ILE A 35 2.62 11.64 10.58
CA ILE A 35 2.31 12.84 11.35
C ILE A 35 0.99 13.42 10.82
N LEU A 36 0.00 13.59 11.70
CA LEU A 36 -1.29 14.17 11.37
C LEU A 36 -1.19 15.70 11.42
N THR A 37 -1.05 16.33 10.26
CA THR A 37 -0.94 17.80 10.12
C THR A 37 -2.25 18.57 10.35
N SER A 38 -3.35 17.86 10.57
CA SER A 38 -4.66 18.46 10.80
C SER A 38 -5.35 17.76 11.98
N PRO A 39 -5.95 18.50 12.92
CA PRO A 39 -6.69 17.90 14.01
C PRO A 39 -7.94 17.17 13.51
N GLY A 40 -8.29 16.06 14.16
CA GLY A 40 -9.53 15.33 13.93
C GLY A 40 -9.35 13.90 13.42
N LEU A 41 -10.36 13.07 13.69
CA LEU A 41 -10.37 11.64 13.35
C LEU A 41 -10.48 11.36 11.85
N SER A 42 -10.95 12.35 11.07
CA SER A 42 -11.12 12.23 9.62
C SER A 42 -9.79 11.96 8.89
N ALA A 43 -8.69 12.52 9.39
CA ALA A 43 -7.36 12.29 8.84
C ALA A 43 -6.92 10.82 9.01
N ILE A 44 -7.24 10.20 10.15
CA ILE A 44 -6.98 8.78 10.41
C ILE A 44 -7.80 7.91 9.45
N TYR A 45 -9.09 8.21 9.29
CA TYR A 45 -9.95 7.48 8.36
C TYR A 45 -9.40 7.53 6.93
N ARG A 46 -8.94 8.71 6.48
CA ARG A 46 -8.34 8.86 5.15
C ARG A 46 -7.03 8.09 5.01
N CYS A 47 -6.23 8.03 6.07
CA CYS A 47 -5.01 7.24 6.13
C CYS A 47 -5.29 5.73 5.99
N VAL A 48 -6.31 5.22 6.68
CA VAL A 48 -6.76 3.82 6.56
C VAL A 48 -7.32 3.56 5.16
N MET A 49 -8.03 4.51 4.56
CA MET A 49 -8.54 4.38 3.19
C MET A 49 -7.43 4.25 2.14
N CYS A 50 -6.24 4.84 2.37
CA CYS A 50 -5.11 4.58 1.48
C CYS A 50 -4.64 3.11 1.47
N VAL A 51 -5.00 2.29 2.47
CA VAL A 51 -4.70 0.85 2.44
C VAL A 51 -5.46 0.14 1.29
N PHE A 52 -6.57 0.69 0.79
CA PHE A 52 -7.23 0.16 -0.41
C PHE A 52 -6.39 0.30 -1.69
N VAL A 53 -5.32 1.10 -1.67
CA VAL A 53 -4.32 1.14 -2.76
C VAL A 53 -3.68 -0.23 -2.98
N TYR A 54 -3.53 -1.07 -1.94
CA TYR A 54 -3.07 -2.45 -2.11
C TYR A 54 -3.99 -3.28 -3.01
N GLY A 55 -5.31 -3.08 -2.90
CA GLY A 55 -6.28 -3.74 -3.78
C GLY A 55 -6.13 -3.28 -5.23
N TRP A 56 -5.86 -1.99 -5.44
CA TRP A 56 -5.59 -1.45 -6.77
C TRP A 56 -4.28 -1.98 -7.36
N ILE A 57 -3.20 -2.05 -6.58
CA ILE A 57 -1.91 -2.62 -7.01
C ILE A 57 -2.06 -4.11 -7.33
N LEU A 58 -2.70 -4.89 -6.45
CA LEU A 58 -2.95 -6.31 -6.70
C LEU A 58 -3.78 -6.51 -7.96
N TRP A 59 -4.79 -5.66 -8.18
CA TRP A 59 -5.58 -5.68 -9.40
C TRP A 59 -4.74 -5.36 -10.65
N CYS A 60 -3.87 -4.34 -10.61
CA CYS A 60 -2.94 -4.03 -11.69
C CYS A 60 -2.01 -5.21 -12.00
N VAL A 61 -1.47 -5.87 -10.97
CA VAL A 61 -0.60 -7.05 -11.12
C VAL A 61 -1.38 -8.23 -11.73
N CYS A 62 -2.58 -8.53 -11.22
CA CYS A 62 -3.45 -9.58 -11.76
C CYS A 62 -3.82 -9.32 -13.23
N MET A 63 -4.13 -8.08 -13.58
CA MET A 63 -4.45 -7.69 -14.95
C MET A 63 -3.23 -7.83 -15.88
N TYR A 64 -2.03 -7.46 -15.40
CA TYR A 64 -0.80 -7.68 -16.15
C TYR A 64 -0.54 -9.17 -16.43
N ILE A 65 -0.66 -10.02 -15.41
CA ILE A 65 -0.50 -11.48 -15.55
C ILE A 65 -1.52 -12.05 -16.54
N ALA A 66 -2.78 -11.61 -16.47
CA ALA A 66 -3.82 -12.04 -17.39
C ALA A 66 -3.50 -11.69 -18.85
N ASN A 67 -2.99 -10.48 -19.12
CA ASN A 67 -2.59 -10.05 -20.46
C ASN A 67 -1.42 -10.89 -21.01
N VAL A 68 -0.38 -11.11 -20.22
CA VAL A 68 0.77 -11.94 -20.63
C VAL A 68 0.34 -13.37 -20.94
N ARG A 69 -0.52 -13.95 -20.10
CA ARG A 69 -1.05 -15.31 -20.30
C ARG A 69 -1.86 -15.42 -21.59
N MET A 70 -2.67 -14.41 -21.92
CA MET A 70 -3.44 -14.37 -23.19
C MET A 70 -2.53 -14.30 -24.41
N LEU A 71 -1.45 -13.52 -24.36
CA LEU A 71 -0.47 -13.42 -25.46
C LEU A 71 0.23 -14.76 -25.72
N VAL A 72 0.61 -15.48 -24.66
CA VAL A 72 1.24 -16.81 -24.80
C VAL A 72 0.28 -17.80 -25.45
N TYR A 73 -1.01 -17.83 -25.03
CA TYR A 73 -1.99 -18.70 -25.66
C TYR A 73 -2.19 -18.38 -27.14
N ALA A 74 -2.32 -17.09 -27.49
CA ALA A 74 -2.46 -16.67 -28.88
C ALA A 74 -1.26 -17.12 -29.73
N TYR A 75 -0.04 -16.96 -29.22
CA TYR A 75 1.18 -17.39 -29.90
C TYR A 75 1.22 -18.90 -30.14
N VAL A 76 0.90 -19.71 -29.11
CA VAL A 76 0.85 -21.18 -29.23
C VAL A 76 -0.18 -21.60 -30.27
N CYS A 77 -1.37 -20.99 -30.28
CA CYS A 77 -2.39 -21.26 -31.28
C CYS A 77 -1.84 -21.01 -32.70
N VAL A 78 -1.23 -19.85 -32.95
CA VAL A 78 -0.66 -19.51 -34.26
C VAL A 78 0.38 -20.55 -34.71
N CYS A 79 1.29 -20.96 -33.81
CA CYS A 79 2.28 -21.99 -34.12
C CYS A 79 1.62 -23.33 -34.49
N THR A 80 0.60 -23.77 -33.74
CA THR A 80 -0.12 -25.02 -34.02
C THR A 80 -0.91 -24.97 -35.34
N PHE A 81 -1.49 -23.82 -35.70
CA PHE A 81 -2.18 -23.66 -36.98
C PHE A 81 -1.20 -23.69 -38.15
N HIS A 82 -0.06 -22.99 -38.04
CA HIS A 82 0.96 -22.99 -39.09
C HIS A 82 1.51 -24.40 -39.38
N SER A 83 1.76 -25.19 -38.33
CA SER A 83 2.19 -26.59 -38.48
C SER A 83 1.15 -27.52 -39.09
N LEU A 84 -0.14 -27.15 -39.06
CA LEU A 84 -1.22 -27.95 -39.64
C LEU A 84 -1.47 -27.65 -41.13
N THR A 85 -1.01 -26.47 -41.59
CA THR A 85 -1.15 -26.02 -42.98
C THR A 85 0.01 -26.42 -43.90
N LEU A 86 1.10 -26.95 -43.32
CA LEU A 86 2.25 -27.54 -44.02
C LEU A 86 2.10 -29.05 -44.11
#